data_AF-A0A3A1N553-F1
#
_entry.id   AF-A0A3A1N553-F1
#
_cell.length_a   1.000
_cell.length_b   1.000
_cell.length_c   1.000
_cell.angle_alpha   90.00
_cell.angle_beta   90.00
_cell.angle_gamma   90.00
#
_symmetry.space_group_name_H-M   'P 1'
#
loop_
_entity.id
_entity.type
_entity.pdbx_description
1 polymer ?
#
loop_
_entity_poly.entity_id
_entity_poly.type
_entity_poly.pdbx_seq_one_letter_code
_entity_poly.pdbx_strand_id
1 'polypeptide(L)'
;MEQKNLPNVTIAMILAILSFLCCCFGGAPGLILGGIAFFLVKKDEKTYAENPDLYKNYSTLKTVRILAIIGMVIGALYLLYTFWSINQMGGWEGYMEKVNEMMEQYQ
;
A
#
# COMPACT_ATOMS: atom_id res chain seq x y z
N MET A 1 -28.07 23.08 5.77
CA MET A 1 -26.69 23.13 5.26
C MET A 1 -26.52 21.98 4.29
N GLU A 2 -25.91 22.20 3.12
CA GLU A 2 -25.62 21.11 2.18
C GLU A 2 -24.45 20.27 2.73
N GLN A 3 -24.72 19.01 3.06
CA GLN A 3 -23.68 18.09 3.50
C GLN A 3 -22.70 17.81 2.34
N LYS A 4 -21.40 18.00 2.59
CA LYS A 4 -20.33 17.75 1.62
C LYS A 4 -19.77 16.33 1.75
N ASN A 5 -19.22 15.81 0.66
CA ASN A 5 -18.47 14.56 0.70
C ASN A 5 -17.13 14.77 1.42
N LEU A 6 -16.66 13.75 2.13
CA LEU A 6 -15.32 13.75 2.71
C LEU A 6 -14.25 13.89 1.60
N PRO A 7 -13.40 14.92 1.66
CA PRO A 7 -12.47 15.22 0.58
C PRO A 7 -11.34 14.19 0.43
N ASN A 8 -10.91 13.53 1.51
CA ASN A 8 -9.77 12.60 1.44
C ASN A 8 -10.19 11.15 1.18
N VAL A 9 -11.47 10.78 1.25
CA VAL A 9 -11.96 9.43 0.92
C VAL A 9 -11.58 9.00 -0.50
N THR A 10 -11.75 9.88 -1.49
CA THR A 10 -11.40 9.59 -2.88
C THR A 10 -9.89 9.46 -3.07
N ILE A 11 -9.12 10.36 -2.43
CA ILE A 11 -7.65 10.35 -2.50
C ILE A 11 -7.10 9.08 -1.85
N ALA A 12 -7.61 8.70 -0.69
CA ALA A 12 -7.22 7.48 0.02
C ALA A 12 -7.53 6.21 -0.78
N MET A 13 -8.67 6.18 -1.48
CA MET A 13 -9.04 5.05 -2.34
C MET A 13 -8.05 4.90 -3.52
N ILE A 14 -7.71 6.00 -4.19
CA ILE A 14 -6.74 5.99 -5.30
C ILE A 14 -5.35 5.59 -4.79
N LEU A 15 -4.91 6.16 -3.66
CA LEU A 15 -3.63 5.80 -3.03
C LEU A 15 -3.56 4.32 -2.66
N ALA A 16 -4.64 3.74 -2.14
CA ALA A 16 -4.71 2.32 -1.80
C ALA A 16 -4.58 1.43 -3.04
N ILE A 17 -5.28 1.76 -4.12
CA ILE A 17 -5.19 1.02 -5.40
C ILE A 17 -3.77 1.13 -6.01
N LEU A 18 -3.20 2.33 -5.99
CA LEU A 18 -1.83 2.56 -6.45
C LEU A 18 -0.80 1.79 -5.61
N SER A 19 -0.99 1.69 -4.30
CA SER A 19 -0.10 0.92 -3.43
C SER A 19 -0.11 -0.58 -3.78
N PHE A 20 -1.27 -1.13 -4.16
CA PHE A 20 -1.41 -2.51 -4.62
C PHE A 20 -0.66 -2.76 -5.94
N LEU A 21 -0.75 -1.84 -6.89
CA LEU A 21 -0.02 -1.93 -8.16
C LEU A 21 1.49 -1.79 -7.96
N CYS A 22 1.94 -0.94 -7.03
CA CYS A 22 3.35 -0.69 -6.78
C CYS A 22 4.03 -1.81 -5.95
N CYS A 23 3.26 -2.56 -5.17
CA CYS A 23 3.72 -3.76 -4.45
C CYS A 23 4.40 -4.78 -5.37
N CYS A 24 3.88 -4.95 -6.60
CA CYS A 24 4.35 -5.98 -7.52
C CYS A 24 5.57 -5.58 -8.37
N PHE A 25 5.89 -4.29 -8.48
CA PHE A 25 6.96 -3.79 -9.37
C PHE A 25 8.18 -3.22 -8.64
N GLY A 26 8.11 -2.98 -7.33
CA GLY A 26 9.22 -2.37 -6.61
C GLY A 26 9.20 -2.42 -5.08
N GLY A 27 8.20 -3.06 -4.45
CA GLY A 27 8.12 -3.38 -3.01
C GLY A 27 8.11 -2.17 -2.05
N ALA A 28 9.18 -1.38 -2.03
CA ALA A 28 9.40 -0.23 -1.16
C ALA A 28 8.43 0.95 -1.36
N PRO A 29 8.11 1.42 -2.59
CA PRO A 29 7.20 2.56 -2.76
C PRO A 29 5.75 2.21 -2.39
N GLY A 30 5.34 0.93 -2.53
CA GLY A 30 4.02 0.46 -2.15
C GLY A 30 3.74 0.59 -0.65
N LEU A 31 4.73 0.29 0.20
CA LEU A 31 4.59 0.47 1.65
C LEU A 31 4.43 1.94 2.06
N ILE A 32 5.20 2.84 1.44
CA ILE A 32 5.14 4.28 1.76
C ILE A 32 3.78 4.86 1.37
N LEU A 33 3.32 4.57 0.15
CA LEU A 33 2.02 5.02 -0.34
C LEU A 33 0.86 4.43 0.48
N GLY A 34 0.93 3.15 0.85
CA GLY A 34 -0.06 2.51 1.74
C GLY A 34 -0.11 3.15 3.13
N GLY A 35 1.05 3.49 3.71
CA GLY A 35 1.13 4.19 5.00
C GLY A 35 0.52 5.59 4.96
N ILE A 36 0.78 6.36 3.91
CA ILE A 36 0.19 7.70 3.72
C ILE A 36 -1.33 7.59 3.55
N ALA A 37 -1.82 6.60 2.80
CA ALA A 37 -3.26 6.35 2.63
C ALA A 37 -3.95 6.10 3.97
N PHE A 38 -3.36 5.26 4.83
CA PHE A 38 -3.88 4.96 6.15
C PHE A 38 -3.93 6.21 7.05
N PHE A 39 -2.90 7.05 6.99
CA PHE A 39 -2.86 8.29 7.77
C PHE A 39 -3.94 9.29 7.31
N LEU A 40 -4.18 9.40 6.00
CA LEU A 40 -5.25 10.23 5.43
C LEU A 40 -6.63 9.77 5.91
N VAL A 41 -6.90 8.47 5.91
CA VAL A 41 -8.16 7.89 6.39
C VAL A 41 -8.37 8.18 7.87
N LYS A 42 -7.33 8.04 8.69
CA LYS A 42 -7.39 8.37 10.13
C LYS A 42 -7.69 9.86 10.37
N LYS A 43 -7.14 10.74 9.54
CA LYS A 43 -7.41 12.18 9.63
C LYS A 43 -8.85 12.51 9.23
N ASP A 44 -9.38 11.88 8.19
CA ASP A 44 -10.78 12.05 7.77
C ASP A 44 -11.76 11.53 8.81
N GLU A 45 -11.42 10.42 9.48
CA GLU A 45 -12.24 9.87 10.55
C GLU A 45 -12.35 10.83 11.74
N LYS A 46 -11.24 11.50 12.08
CA LYS A 46 -11.22 12.56 13.10
C LYS A 46 -12.04 13.79 12.65
N THR A 47 -11.88 14.21 11.39
CA THR A 47 -12.61 15.36 10.82
C THR A 47 -14.12 15.11 10.79
N TYR A 48 -14.54 13.87 10.51
CA TYR A 48 -15.93 13.45 10.60
C TYR A 48 -16.45 13.49 12.05
N ALA A 49 -15.65 13.03 13.01
CA ALA A 49 -16.03 13.03 14.42
C ALA A 49 -16.17 14.45 15.01
N GLU A 50 -15.37 15.41 14.53
CA GLU A 50 -15.46 16.81 14.94
C GLU A 50 -16.71 17.50 14.38
N ASN A 51 -17.18 17.14 13.18
CA ASN A 51 -18.32 17.79 12.53
C ASN A 51 -19.21 16.80 11.73
N PRO A 52 -19.96 15.91 12.39
CA PRO A 52 -20.74 14.87 11.71
C PRO A 52 -21.88 15.43 10.83
N ASP A 53 -22.44 16.58 11.18
CA ASP A 53 -23.53 17.24 10.44
C ASP A 53 -23.10 17.84 9.10
N LEU A 54 -21.80 18.09 8.90
CA LEU A 54 -21.25 18.70 7.68
C LEU A 54 -20.90 17.68 6.60
N TYR A 55 -20.75 16.39 6.95
CA TYR A 55 -20.22 15.39 6.04
C TYR A 55 -21.16 14.22 5.77
N LYS A 56 -21.31 13.86 4.49
CA LYS A 56 -21.94 12.61 4.00
C LYS A 56 -20.86 11.62 3.56
N ASN A 57 -21.22 10.34 3.43
CA ASN A 57 -20.33 9.23 2.99
C ASN A 57 -19.36 8.63 4.02
N TYR A 58 -19.72 8.63 5.31
CA TYR A 58 -18.97 7.89 6.34
C TYR A 58 -18.91 6.37 6.07
N SER A 59 -19.95 5.81 5.44
CA SER A 59 -19.95 4.39 5.00
C SER A 59 -18.77 4.10 4.06
N THR A 60 -18.50 4.99 3.09
CA THR A 60 -17.38 4.86 2.15
C THR A 60 -16.04 4.97 2.87
N LEU A 61 -15.91 5.87 3.85
CA LEU A 61 -14.71 5.97 4.68
C LEU A 61 -14.41 4.64 5.39
N LYS A 62 -15.42 3.99 5.98
CA LYS A 62 -15.25 2.68 6.63
C LYS A 62 -14.79 1.62 5.64
N THR A 63 -15.39 1.59 4.45
CA THR A 63 -14.98 0.65 3.39
C THR A 63 -13.52 0.87 2.99
N VAL A 64 -13.10 2.12 2.76
CA VAL A 64 -11.72 2.45 2.42
C VAL A 64 -10.76 2.09 3.55
N ARG A 65 -11.16 2.28 4.82
CA ARG A 65 -10.37 1.86 5.98
C ARG A 65 -10.15 0.36 6.02
N ILE A 66 -11.21 -0.43 5.77
CA ILE A 66 -11.13 -1.89 5.71
C ILE A 66 -10.20 -2.31 4.57
N LEU A 67 -10.36 -1.73 3.38
CA LEU A 67 -9.51 -2.01 2.22
C LEU A 67 -8.04 -1.66 2.48
N ALA A 68 -7.75 -0.53 3.13
CA ALA A 68 -6.40 -0.14 3.49
C ALA A 68 -5.73 -1.12 4.46
N ILE A 69 -6.48 -1.63 5.44
CA ILE A 69 -5.99 -2.64 6.39
C ILE A 69 -5.70 -3.95 5.64
N ILE A 70 -6.63 -4.42 4.80
CA ILE A 70 -6.44 -5.64 4.00
C ILE A 70 -5.22 -5.49 3.09
N GLY A 71 -5.06 -4.35 2.42
CA GLY A 71 -3.91 -4.07 1.57
C GLY A 71 -2.59 -4.04 2.33
N MET A 72 -2.55 -3.45 3.53
CA MET A 72 -1.37 -3.51 4.40
C MET A 72 -1.01 -4.94 4.81
N VAL A 73 -2.00 -5.76 5.20
CA VAL A 73 -1.76 -7.14 5.61
C VAL A 73 -1.24 -7.98 4.45
N ILE A 74 -1.86 -7.87 3.28
CA ILE A 74 -1.42 -8.59 2.06
C ILE A 74 -0.03 -8.12 1.64
N GLY A 75 0.23 -6.82 1.63
CA GLY A 75 1.55 -6.26 1.30
C GLY A 75 2.65 -6.69 2.28
N ALA A 76 2.35 -6.75 3.58
CA ALA A 76 3.27 -7.23 4.60
C ALA A 76 3.59 -8.72 4.43
N LEU A 77 2.58 -9.56 4.16
CA LEU A 77 2.79 -10.98 3.87
C LEU A 77 3.62 -11.18 2.60
N TYR A 78 3.37 -10.40 1.56
CA TYR A 78 4.12 -10.46 0.32
C TYR A 78 5.58 -10.07 0.53
N LEU A 79 5.85 -8.99 1.27
CA LEU A 79 7.22 -8.60 1.62
C LEU A 79 7.94 -9.70 2.40
N LEU A 80 7.28 -10.29 3.38
CA LEU A 80 7.84 -11.39 4.17
C LEU A 80 8.17 -12.60 3.29
N TYR A 81 7.28 -12.94 2.35
CA TYR A 81 7.51 -14.00 1.36
C TYR A 81 8.68 -13.68 0.44
N THR A 82 8.76 -12.47 -0.11
CA THR A 82 9.90 -12.05 -0.97
C THR A 82 11.22 -12.05 -0.21
N PHE A 83 11.21 -11.61 1.05
CA PHE A 83 12.39 -11.63 1.91
C PHE A 83 12.85 -13.06 2.18
N TRP A 84 11.91 -13.97 2.48
CA TRP A 84 12.20 -15.38 2.70
C TRP A 84 12.72 -16.08 1.44
N SER A 85 12.11 -15.78 0.30
CA SER A 85 12.51 -16.29 -1.02
C SER A 85 13.93 -15.85 -1.40
N ILE A 86 14.26 -14.56 -1.21
CA ILE A 86 15.62 -14.03 -1.45
C ILE A 86 16.62 -14.69 -0.50
N ASN A 87 16.27 -14.86 0.78
CA ASN A 87 17.16 -15.48 1.76
C ASN A 87 17.44 -16.97 1.45
N GLN A 88 16.44 -17.70 0.94
CA GLN A 88 16.59 -19.10 0.51
C GLN A 88 17.40 -19.25 -0.80
N MET A 89 17.38 -18.25 -1.69
CA MET A 89 18.13 -18.27 -2.95
C MET A 89 19.63 -17.98 -2.81
N GLY A 90 20.18 -17.95 -1.59
CA GLY A 90 21.59 -17.60 -1.34
C GLY A 90 21.84 -16.09 -1.23
N GLY A 91 20.78 -15.32 -0.95
CA GLY A 91 20.87 -13.87 -0.78
C GLY A 91 21.31 -13.15 -2.04
N TRP A 92 21.90 -11.97 -1.85
CA TRP A 92 22.40 -11.16 -2.95
C TRP A 92 23.60 -11.79 -3.66
N GLU A 93 24.34 -12.64 -2.97
CA GLU A 93 25.51 -13.35 -3.51
C GLU A 93 25.10 -14.41 -4.54
N GLY A 94 24.14 -15.28 -4.24
CA GLY A 94 23.65 -16.29 -5.20
C GLY A 94 22.92 -15.68 -6.41
N TYR A 95 22.29 -14.52 -6.24
CA TYR A 95 21.72 -13.77 -7.37
C TYR A 95 22.80 -13.18 -8.27
N MET A 96 23.85 -12.59 -7.69
CA MET A 96 24.96 -12.01 -8.44
C MET A 96 25.79 -13.07 -9.18
N GLU A 97 25.95 -14.25 -8.59
CA GLU A 97 26.63 -15.38 -9.24
C GLU A 97 25.88 -15.85 -10.49
N LYS A 98 24.56 -16.06 -10.41
CA LYS A 98 23.74 -16.37 -11.60
C LYS A 98 23.74 -15.30 -12.68
N VAL A 99 23.81 -14.03 -12.29
CA VAL A 99 23.88 -12.91 -13.24
C VAL A 99 25.22 -12.90 -13.96
N ASN A 100 26.33 -13.14 -13.23
CA ASN A 100 27.66 -13.25 -13.83
C ASN A 100 27.76 -14.45 -14.77
N GLU A 101 27.27 -15.64 -14.38
CA GLU A 101 27.29 -16.83 -15.24
C GLU A 101 26.49 -16.62 -16.54
N MET A 102 25.32 -15.97 -16.48
CA MET A 102 24.57 -15.64 -17.70
C MET A 102 25.30 -14.61 -18.56
N MET A 103 25.92 -13.59 -17.97
CA MET A 103 26.72 -12.61 -18.72
C MET A 103 27.90 -13.24 -19.45
N GLU A 104 28.56 -14.22 -18.81
CA GLU A 104 29.65 -14.97 -19.42
C GLU A 104 29.18 -15.90 -20.55
N GLN A 105 27.94 -16.42 -20.52
CA GLN A 105 27.38 -17.18 -21.64
C GLN A 105 27.03 -16.31 -22.87
N TYR A 106 26.86 -14.99 -22.69
CA TYR A 106 26.59 -14.05 -23.78
C TYR A 106 27.86 -13.38 -24.33
N GLN A 107 29.03 -13.58 -23.69
CA GLN A 107 30.35 -13.23 -24.24
C GLN A 107 30.96 -14.39 -25.02
#